data_AF-A0A552Q9A4-F1
#
_entry.id   AF-A0A552Q9A4-F1
#
_cell.length_a   1.000
_cell.length_b   1.000
_cell.length_c   1.000
_cell.angle_alpha   90.00
_cell.angle_beta   90.00
_cell.angle_gamma   90.00
#
_symmetry.space_group_name_H-M   'P 1'
#
loop_
_entity.id
_entity.type
_entity.pdbx_description
1 polymer ?
#
loop_
_entity_poly.entity_id
_entity_poly.type
_entity_poly.pdbx_seq_one_letter_code
_entity_poly.pdbx_strand_id
1 'polypeptide(L)' 'MVNLSYNKNRLLPTAEELPCSDETPVDNQLQNDIPNLLLSLLAFIWAERDDWYFGVDMGIYYNPDEPAIIPDG' A
#
# COMPACT_ATOMS: atom_id res chain seq x y z
N MET A 1 -10.49 -20.28 2.66
CA MET A 1 -10.78 -19.60 3.94
C MET A 1 -9.47 -19.56 4.71
N VAL A 2 -8.79 -18.42 4.73
CA VAL A 2 -7.52 -18.26 5.47
C VAL A 2 -7.89 -18.01 6.93
N ASN A 3 -7.45 -18.89 7.83
CA ASN A 3 -7.68 -18.75 9.26
C ASN A 3 -6.55 -17.90 9.84
N LEU A 4 -6.75 -16.57 9.86
CA LEU A 4 -5.78 -15.64 10.43
C LEU A 4 -5.82 -15.76 11.96
N SER A 5 -4.91 -16.56 12.53
CA SER A 5 -4.70 -16.60 13.97
C SER A 5 -3.94 -15.34 14.40
N TYR A 6 -4.67 -14.30 14.79
CA TYR A 6 -4.07 -13.06 15.28
C TYR A 6 -3.44 -13.25 16.66
N ASN A 7 -2.11 -13.31 16.71
CA ASN A 7 -1.34 -13.32 17.94
C ASN A 7 -0.96 -11.89 18.33
N LYS A 8 -1.61 -11.33 19.35
CA LYS A 8 -1.36 -9.97 19.87
C LYS A 8 0.09 -9.74 20.32
N ASN A 9 0.82 -10.80 20.69
CA ASN A 9 2.18 -10.72 21.19
C ASN A 9 3.23 -11.00 20.11
N ARG A 10 2.81 -11.20 18.85
CA ARG A 10 3.75 -11.36 17.74
C ARG A 10 4.52 -10.06 17.55
N LEU A 11 5.84 -10.17 17.51
CA LEU A 11 6.69 -9.08 17.03
C LEU A 11 6.50 -8.95 15.52
N LEU A 12 6.06 -7.78 15.08
CA LEU A 12 6.01 -7.44 13.66
C LEU A 12 7.42 -6.99 13.21
N PRO A 13 7.75 -7.13 11.92
CA PRO A 13 9.01 -6.63 11.38
C PRO A 13 9.18 -5.14 11.67
N THR A 14 10.41 -4.74 11.97
CA THR A 14 10.82 -3.34 12.03
C THR A 14 10.92 -2.76 10.62
N ALA A 15 10.94 -1.43 10.52
CA ALA A 15 11.13 -0.75 9.22
C ALA A 15 12.43 -1.17 8.52
N GLU A 16 13.48 -1.51 9.27
CA GLU A 16 14.78 -1.95 8.73
C GLU A 16 14.73 -3.39 8.18
N GLU A 17 13.78 -4.20 8.65
CA GLU A 17 13.58 -5.60 8.21
C GLU A 17 12.62 -5.70 7.02
N LEU A 18 11.90 -4.61 6.70
CA LEU A 18 11.01 -4.56 5.55
C LEU A 18 11.79 -4.24 4.26
N PRO A 19 11.44 -4.88 3.14
CA PRO A 19 12.04 -4.54 1.85
C PRO A 19 11.71 -3.08 1.49
N CYS A 20 12.74 -2.32 1.11
CA CYS A 20 12.59 -0.92 0.68
C CYS A 20 12.36 -0.76 -0.82
N SER A 21 12.49 -1.85 -1.57
CA SER A 21 12.46 -1.90 -3.04
C SER A 21 12.07 -3.33 -3.45
N ASP A 22 11.29 -3.44 -4.52
CA ASP A 22 11.00 -4.71 -5.20
C ASP A 22 11.92 -4.95 -6.41
N GLU A 23 12.91 -4.07 -6.61
CA GLU A 23 13.88 -4.06 -7.71
C GLU A 23 13.23 -4.00 -9.10
N THR A 24 11.98 -3.55 -9.20
CA THR A 24 11.34 -3.26 -10.48
C THR A 24 11.87 -1.93 -11.07
N PRO A 25 11.82 -1.76 -12.40
CA PRO A 25 12.25 -0.51 -13.03
C PRO A 25 11.43 0.68 -12.53
N VAL A 26 12.10 1.82 -12.31
CA VAL A 26 11.47 3.07 -11.88
C VAL A 26 10.30 3.44 -12.79
N ASP A 27 9.21 3.90 -12.17
CA ASP A 27 8.00 4.32 -12.86
C ASP A 27 8.25 5.43 -13.88
N ASN A 28 7.52 5.33 -14.99
CA ASN A 28 7.47 6.40 -15.98
C ASN A 28 6.46 7.49 -15.57
N GLN A 29 6.46 8.60 -16.29
CA GLN A 29 5.58 9.73 -15.98
C GLN A 29 4.09 9.35 -15.98
N LEU A 30 3.64 8.45 -16.86
CA LEU A 30 2.23 8.05 -16.91
C LEU A 30 1.84 7.18 -15.73
N GLN A 31 2.73 6.29 -15.28
CA GLN A 31 2.55 5.52 -14.04
C GLN A 31 2.42 6.42 -12.81
N ASN A 32 3.05 7.60 -12.83
CA ASN A 32 2.86 8.61 -11.78
C ASN A 32 1.57 9.43 -11.97
N ASP A 33 1.26 9.86 -13.20
CA ASP A 33 0.17 10.79 -13.48
C ASP A 33 -1.22 10.18 -13.25
N ILE A 34 -1.40 8.91 -13.63
CA ILE A 34 -2.68 8.20 -13.53
C ILE A 34 -3.17 8.06 -12.08
N PRO A 35 -2.39 7.50 -11.13
CA PRO A 35 -2.82 7.38 -9.74
C PRO A 35 -3.00 8.74 -9.07
N ASN A 36 -2.18 9.74 -9.41
CA ASN A 36 -2.34 11.10 -8.88
C ASN A 36 -3.63 11.78 -9.36
N LEU A 37 -4.02 11.55 -10.62
CA LEU A 37 -5.32 12.00 -11.14
C LEU A 37 -6.47 11.30 -10.40
N LEU A 38 -6.37 9.98 -10.20
CA LEU A 38 -7.36 9.22 -9.44
C LEU A 38 -7.48 9.74 -8.00
N LEU A 39 -6.35 9.92 -7.29
CA LEU A 39 -6.31 10.49 -5.95
C LEU A 39 -7.01 11.85 -5.90
N SER A 40 -6.75 12.72 -6.88
CA SER A 40 -7.38 14.04 -6.97
C SER A 40 -8.90 13.95 -7.16
N LEU A 41 -9.37 13.01 -7.99
CA LEU A 41 -10.80 12.76 -8.19
C LEU A 41 -11.46 12.19 -6.92
N LEU A 42 -10.82 11.23 -6.27
CA LEU A 42 -11.31 10.63 -5.02
C LEU A 42 -11.40 11.68 -3.91
N ALA A 43 -10.36 12.51 -3.75
CA ALA A 43 -10.36 13.62 -2.80
C ALA A 43 -11.46 14.64 -3.09
N PHE A 44 -11.78 14.88 -4.36
CA PHE A 44 -12.87 15.78 -4.74
C PHE A 44 -14.25 15.19 -4.42
N ILE A 45 -14.52 13.94 -4.81
CA ILE A 45 -15.85 13.31 -4.62
C ILE A 45 -16.10 12.88 -3.16
N TRP A 46 -15.03 12.63 -2.39
CA TRP A 46 -15.09 12.23 -0.99
C TRP A 46 -14.54 13.32 -0.06
N ALA A 47 -14.68 14.59 -0.43
CA ALA A 47 -14.14 15.72 0.32
C ALA A 47 -14.62 15.81 1.79
N GLU A 48 -15.78 15.22 2.10
CA GLU A 48 -16.35 15.19 3.46
C GLU A 48 -15.99 13.92 4.25
N ARG A 49 -15.17 13.02 3.69
CA ARG A 49 -14.76 11.76 4.31
C ARG A 49 -13.31 11.78 4.75
N ASP A 50 -13.07 11.28 5.95
CA ASP A 50 -11.76 11.10 6.57
C ASP A 50 -11.40 9.61 6.83
N ASP A 51 -12.26 8.69 6.37
CA ASP A 51 -12.17 7.25 6.63
C ASP A 51 -11.60 6.43 5.46
N TRP A 52 -10.72 7.05 4.66
CA TRP A 52 -10.07 6.40 3.52
C TRP A 52 -8.58 6.73 3.43
N TYR A 53 -7.84 5.82 2.81
CA TYR A 53 -6.42 5.96 2.52
C TYR A 53 -6.18 5.53 1.07
N PHE A 54 -5.28 6.23 0.39
CA PHE A 54 -4.86 5.90 -0.97
C PHE A 54 -3.36 5.62 -0.95
N GLY A 55 -3.00 4.34 -1.08
CA GLY A 55 -1.62 3.88 -1.05
C GLY A 55 -1.17 3.46 -2.43
N VAL A 56 -0.16 4.15 -2.95
CA VAL A 56 0.64 3.78 -4.12
C VAL A 56 2.11 3.82 -3.71
N ASP A 57 2.98 3.11 -4.43
CA ASP A 57 4.43 3.03 -4.17
C ASP A 57 4.75 2.57 -2.72
N MET A 58 3.89 1.72 -2.16
CA MET A 58 3.97 1.27 -0.78
C MET A 58 3.59 -0.21 -0.67
N GLY A 59 4.40 -0.98 0.05
CA GLY A 59 4.08 -2.35 0.42
C GLY A 59 2.98 -2.43 1.47
N ILE A 60 1.80 -2.90 1.07
CA ILE A 60 0.63 -3.08 1.94
C ILE A 60 0.55 -4.56 2.38
N TYR A 61 0.63 -4.79 3.69
CA TYR A 61 0.52 -6.12 4.28
C TYR A 61 -0.87 -6.33 4.89
N TYR A 62 -1.69 -7.13 4.21
CA TYR A 62 -2.96 -7.59 4.79
C TYR A 62 -2.76 -8.80 5.72
N ASN A 63 -1.72 -9.59 5.45
CA ASN A 63 -1.25 -10.72 6.25
C ASN A 63 0.30 -10.62 6.34
N PRO A 64 0.89 -10.49 7.54
CA PRO A 64 2.35 -10.38 7.71
C PRO A 64 3.14 -11.61 7.25
N ASP A 65 2.48 -12.76 7.04
CA ASP A 65 3.12 -13.98 6.55
C ASP A 65 3.04 -14.13 5.03
N GLU A 66 2.38 -13.19 4.34
CA GLU A 66 2.27 -13.17 2.89
C GLU A 66 3.06 -11.99 2.32
N PRO A 67 3.48 -12.07 1.03
CA PRO A 67 4.11 -10.95 0.35
C PRO A 67 3.23 -9.70 0.41
N ALA A 68 3.89 -8.54 0.48
CA ALA A 68 3.20 -7.27 0.36
C ALA A 68 2.45 -7.18 -0.98
N ILE A 69 1.31 -6.51 -0.96
CA ILE A 69 0.69 -5.99 -2.18
C ILE A 69 1.36 -4.64 -2.45
N ILE A 70 1.89 -4.46 -3.66
CA ILE A 70 2.58 -3.23 -4.08
C ILE A 70 1.76 -2.63 -5.23
N PRO A 71 0.94 -1.59 -4.98
CA PRO A 71 0.22 -0.90 -6.04
C PRO A 71 1.15 0.08 -6.76
N ASP A 72 1.58 -0.27 -7.97
CA ASP A 72 2.53 0.50 -8.80
C ASP A 72 1.89 1.71 -9.55
N GLY A 73 0.68 2.13 -9.13
CA GLY A 73 -0.07 3.23 -9.76
C GLY A 73 -1.10 2.85 -10.83
#